data_AF-A0A150G5S5-F1
#
_entry.id   AF-A0A150G5S5-F1
#
_cell.length_a   1.000
_cell.length_b   1.000
_cell.length_c   1.000
_cell.angle_alpha   90.00
_cell.angle_beta   90.00
_cell.angle_gamma   90.00
#
_symmetry.space_group_name_H-M   'P 1'
#
loop_
_entity.id
_entity.type
_entity.pdbx_description
1 polymer ?
#
loop_
_entity_poly.entity_id
_entity_poly.type
_entity_poly.pdbx_seq_one_letter_code
_entity_poly.pdbx_strand_id
1 'polypeptide(L)'
;MSLLLVFACLLVVTGFASANWDNLGHNSTSHKHILAFGDSLTEGYGEDYNRVFQGLQSLYASSRAHGARVLALTVLETRMGKEYPTHDVPRQKLNELIRNTAKDSDYITLLDTEKLLPYPVSPDADPEAALLWDDGLHLTPMGYDKLGHLVFEALKNKLEVP
;
A
#
# COMPACT_ATOMS: atom_id res chain seq x y z
N MET A 1 21.24 -19.89 9.99
CA MET A 1 21.76 -19.14 8.82
C MET A 1 20.85 -19.52 7.66
N SER A 2 19.98 -18.66 7.13
CA SER A 2 20.11 -17.21 6.95
C SER A 2 18.75 -16.51 7.07
N LEU A 3 18.69 -15.48 7.92
CA LEU A 3 17.72 -14.40 7.84
C LEU A 3 18.00 -13.64 6.53
N LEU A 4 17.17 -13.78 5.50
CA LEU A 4 17.22 -12.88 4.35
C LEU A 4 15.79 -12.54 3.90
N LEU A 5 15.48 -11.24 3.97
CA LEU A 5 14.43 -10.51 3.27
C LEU A 5 12.98 -10.68 3.74
N VAL A 6 12.67 -10.06 4.88
CA VAL A 6 11.35 -9.44 5.10
C VAL A 6 11.36 -8.10 4.33
N PHE A 7 11.00 -8.10 3.04
CA PHE A 7 10.66 -6.86 2.34
C PHE A 7 9.20 -6.55 2.60
N ALA A 8 8.90 -6.12 3.83
CA ALA A 8 7.81 -5.20 4.01
C ALA A 8 8.22 -3.94 3.24
N CYS A 9 7.66 -3.71 2.04
CA CYS A 9 7.79 -2.43 1.36
C CYS A 9 7.02 -1.39 2.19
N LEU A 10 7.58 -0.98 3.33
CA LEU A 10 7.12 0.16 4.10
C LEU A 10 7.79 1.38 3.49
N LEU A 11 7.15 2.01 2.51
CA LEU A 11 7.62 3.30 2.03
C LEU A 11 7.10 4.38 2.99
N VAL A 12 7.84 4.70 4.05
CA VAL A 12 7.51 5.90 4.83
C VAL A 12 7.86 7.11 3.97
N VAL A 13 6.88 7.71 3.30
CA VAL A 13 7.05 9.03 2.67
C VAL A 13 7.05 10.08 3.78
N THR A 14 8.14 10.16 4.55
CA THR A 14 8.40 11.37 5.32
C THR A 14 8.61 12.47 4.29
N GLY A 15 7.71 13.46 4.26
CA GLY A 15 7.80 14.61 3.36
C GLY A 15 9.23 15.15 3.29
N PHE A 16 9.66 15.50 2.09
CA PHE A 16 10.96 16.09 1.79
C PHE A 16 11.32 17.21 2.77
N ALA A 17 12.14 16.90 3.77
CA ALA A 17 12.92 17.84 4.55
C ALA A 17 14.03 17.08 5.30
N SER A 18 15.02 16.60 4.57
CA SER A 18 16.31 16.22 5.16
C SER A 18 17.08 17.48 5.56
N ALA A 19 16.73 18.07 6.71
CA ALA A 19 17.62 18.97 7.43
C ALA A 19 17.17 19.08 8.89
N ASN A 20 17.91 18.43 9.78
CA ASN A 20 17.98 18.69 11.23
C ASN A 20 16.67 18.55 12.03
N TRP A 21 16.42 17.33 12.50
CA TRP A 21 15.33 16.97 13.41
C TRP A 21 15.36 17.69 14.78
N ASP A 22 16.49 18.31 15.16
CA ASP A 22 16.66 18.95 16.47
C ASP A 22 16.52 20.48 16.46
N ASN A 23 16.35 21.14 15.31
CA ASN A 23 16.46 22.61 15.21
C ASN A 23 15.25 23.35 14.65
N LEU A 24 14.10 22.70 14.45
CA LEU A 24 12.91 23.38 13.96
C LEU A 24 11.89 23.52 15.08
N GLY A 25 11.82 24.75 15.60
CA GLY A 25 10.81 25.19 16.54
C GLY A 25 9.39 24.82 16.08
N HIS A 26 8.55 24.52 17.06
CA HIS A 26 7.13 24.28 16.94
C HIS A 26 6.41 25.39 16.14
N ASN A 27 6.28 25.24 14.81
CA ASN A 27 5.19 25.86 14.03
C ASN A 27 5.14 25.40 12.56
N SER A 28 5.11 24.10 12.28
CA SER A 28 4.61 23.62 10.99
C SER A 28 3.39 22.74 11.22
N THR A 29 2.24 23.19 10.73
CA THR A 29 0.98 22.46 10.70
C THR A 29 0.97 21.32 9.68
N SER A 30 2.08 21.06 8.98
CA SER A 30 2.12 20.11 7.87
C SER A 30 1.82 18.70 8.37
N HIS A 31 0.74 18.11 7.89
CA HIS A 31 0.36 16.74 8.22
C HIS A 31 1.41 15.78 7.69
N LYS A 32 2.01 14.98 8.58
CA LYS A 32 2.90 13.87 8.21
C LYS A 32 2.04 12.78 7.58
N HIS A 33 2.41 12.26 6.41
CA HIS A 33 1.69 11.17 5.75
C HIS A 33 2.55 9.91 5.79
N ILE A 34 1.95 8.77 6.11
CA ILE A 34 2.58 7.45 6.07
C ILE A 34 1.86 6.62 5.01
N LEU A 35 2.63 6.03 4.10
CA LEU A 35 2.12 5.07 3.12
C LEU A 35 2.29 3.66 3.69
N ALA A 36 1.19 2.92 3.78
CA ALA A 36 1.19 1.57 4.33
C ALA A 36 0.65 0.60 3.28
N PHE A 37 1.49 -0.36 2.90
CA PHE A 37 1.15 -1.43 1.99
C PHE A 37 0.64 -2.65 2.77
N GLY A 38 -0.44 -3.25 2.30
CA GLY A 38 -0.68 -4.68 2.56
C GLY A 38 0.27 -5.50 1.68
N ASP A 39 0.89 -6.50 2.26
CA ASP A 39 1.93 -7.31 1.62
C ASP A 39 1.33 -8.41 0.71
N SER A 40 1.94 -8.66 -0.46
CA SER A 40 1.60 -9.80 -1.32
C SER A 40 2.10 -11.14 -0.76
N LEU A 41 2.99 -11.13 0.25
CA LEU A 41 3.46 -12.34 0.94
C LEU A 41 2.35 -13.13 1.65
N THR A 42 1.16 -12.54 1.84
CA THR A 42 -0.04 -13.24 2.34
C THR A 42 -0.39 -14.47 1.48
N GLU A 43 -0.14 -14.41 0.17
CA GLU A 43 -0.41 -15.51 -0.77
C GLU A 43 0.73 -16.55 -0.83
N GLY A 44 1.99 -16.08 -0.70
CA GLY A 44 3.18 -16.92 -0.93
C GLY A 44 3.58 -17.82 0.23
N TYR A 45 3.29 -17.43 1.48
CA TYR A 45 3.73 -18.15 2.68
C TYR A 45 2.58 -18.75 3.52
N GLY A 46 1.33 -18.55 3.11
CA GLY A 46 0.16 -19.04 3.86
C GLY A 46 0.01 -18.38 5.23
N GLU A 47 0.50 -17.15 5.38
CA GLU A 47 0.32 -16.37 6.62
C GLU A 47 -1.17 -16.08 6.86
N ASP A 48 -1.55 -16.08 8.14
CA ASP A 48 -2.91 -15.73 8.53
C ASP A 48 -3.15 -14.24 8.26
N TYR A 49 -4.04 -13.94 7.32
CA TYR A 49 -4.41 -12.57 6.95
C TYR A 49 -4.87 -11.74 8.16
N ASN A 50 -5.39 -12.35 9.22
CA ASN A 50 -5.73 -11.66 10.46
C ASN A 50 -4.48 -11.12 11.19
N ARG A 51 -3.39 -11.89 11.19
CA ARG A 51 -2.11 -11.49 11.80
C ARG A 51 -1.47 -10.34 11.01
N VAL A 52 -1.50 -10.43 9.68
CA VAL A 52 -1.05 -9.34 8.80
C VAL A 52 -1.86 -8.07 9.09
N PHE A 53 -3.19 -8.20 9.16
CA PHE A 53 -4.06 -7.08 9.45
C PHE A 53 -3.85 -6.48 10.84
N GLN A 54 -3.59 -7.29 11.88
CA GLN A 54 -3.21 -6.81 13.21
C GLN A 54 -1.91 -5.97 13.18
N GLY A 55 -0.94 -6.38 12.35
CA GLY A 55 0.28 -5.60 12.09
C GLY A 55 -0.04 -4.24 11.48
N LEU A 56 -0.91 -4.21 10.46
CA LEU A 56 -1.38 -2.96 9.83
C LEU A 56 -2.12 -2.07 10.83
N GLN A 57 -3.01 -2.62 11.65
CA GLN A 57 -3.72 -1.85 12.68
C GLN A 57 -2.75 -1.22 13.69
N SER A 58 -1.73 -1.96 14.10
CA SER A 58 -0.70 -1.45 15.02
C SER A 58 0.10 -0.30 14.39
N LEU A 59 0.43 -0.41 13.09
CA LEU A 59 1.08 0.65 12.33
C LEU A 59 0.18 1.88 12.20
N TYR A 60 -1.11 1.70 11.90
CA TYR A 60 -2.08 2.80 11.78
C TYR A 60 -2.24 3.53 13.12
N ALA A 61 -2.37 2.79 14.22
CA ALA A 61 -2.47 3.35 15.56
C ALA A 61 -1.19 4.14 15.94
N SER A 62 -0.01 3.58 15.67
CA SER A 62 1.27 4.25 15.92
C SER A 62 1.41 5.53 15.10
N SER A 63 1.02 5.49 13.83
CA SER A 63 1.00 6.64 12.92
C SER A 63 0.13 7.76 13.49
N ARG A 64 -1.10 7.43 13.88
CA ARG A 64 -2.04 8.38 14.49
C ARG A 64 -1.49 8.98 15.78
N ALA A 65 -0.89 8.17 16.64
CA ALA A 65 -0.32 8.63 17.92
C ALA A 65 0.79 9.68 17.72
N HIS A 66 1.48 9.67 16.58
CA HIS A 66 2.52 10.64 16.22
C HIS A 66 2.01 11.77 15.30
N GLY A 67 0.69 11.94 15.19
CA GLY A 67 0.06 12.99 14.40
C GLY A 67 0.12 12.77 12.89
N ALA A 68 0.43 11.55 12.44
CA ALA A 68 0.47 11.22 11.02
C ALA A 68 -0.89 10.71 10.51
N ARG A 69 -1.17 11.02 9.24
CA ARG A 69 -2.28 10.44 8.46
C ARG A 69 -1.75 9.23 7.68
N VAL A 70 -2.63 8.27 7.40
CA VAL A 70 -2.27 7.03 6.70
C VAL A 70 -2.88 7.02 5.31
N LEU A 71 -2.12 6.65 4.29
CA LEU A 71 -2.65 6.17 3.02
C LEU A 71 -2.56 4.62 3.02
N ALA A 72 -3.70 3.96 3.18
CA ALA A 72 -3.81 2.51 3.22
C ALA A 72 -4.11 1.98 1.82
N LEU A 73 -3.31 1.03 1.36
CA LEU A 73 -3.43 0.41 0.03
C LEU A 73 -3.99 -1.01 0.16
N THR A 74 -4.86 -1.41 -0.78
CA THR A 74 -5.26 -2.81 -0.92
C THR A 74 -4.16 -3.64 -1.59
N VAL A 75 -4.04 -4.91 -1.24
CA VAL A 75 -3.10 -5.83 -1.86
C VAL A 75 -3.56 -6.14 -3.29
N LEU A 76 -2.66 -5.96 -4.26
CA LEU A 76 -2.92 -6.23 -5.67
C LEU A 76 -3.18 -7.72 -5.92
N GLU A 77 -4.04 -8.04 -6.88
CA GLU A 77 -4.18 -9.41 -7.42
C GLU A 77 -2.85 -9.81 -8.08
N THR A 78 -2.45 -11.07 -7.93
CA THR A 78 -1.26 -11.63 -8.57
C THR A 78 -1.66 -12.70 -9.60
N ARG A 79 -0.72 -13.12 -10.44
CA ARG A 79 -0.89 -14.28 -11.32
C ARG A 79 -1.35 -15.51 -10.54
N MET A 80 -0.74 -15.75 -9.38
CA MET A 80 -1.05 -16.92 -8.56
C MET A 80 -2.47 -16.85 -7.99
N GLY A 81 -2.88 -15.69 -7.48
CA GLY A 81 -4.26 -15.48 -7.02
C GLY A 81 -5.27 -15.70 -8.16
N LYS A 82 -4.95 -15.25 -9.37
CA LYS A 82 -5.82 -15.36 -10.54
C LYS A 82 -5.91 -16.78 -11.11
N GLU A 83 -4.78 -17.47 -11.25
CA GLU A 83 -4.74 -18.85 -11.76
C GLU A 83 -5.27 -19.85 -10.73
N TYR A 84 -5.14 -19.54 -9.43
CA TYR A 84 -5.58 -20.39 -8.34
C TYR A 84 -6.46 -19.62 -7.33
N PRO A 85 -7.75 -19.38 -7.63
CA PRO A 85 -8.63 -18.52 -6.82
C PRO A 85 -8.75 -18.91 -5.35
N THR A 86 -8.55 -20.18 -5.00
CA THR A 86 -8.56 -20.63 -3.60
C THR A 86 -7.40 -20.04 -2.79
N HIS A 87 -6.27 -19.74 -3.43
CA HIS A 87 -5.11 -19.09 -2.83
C HIS A 87 -5.27 -17.57 -2.70
N ASP A 88 -6.21 -16.97 -3.46
CA ASP A 88 -6.51 -15.53 -3.44
C ASP A 88 -7.44 -15.11 -2.29
N VAL A 89 -8.20 -16.08 -1.72
CA VAL A 89 -9.18 -15.82 -0.65
C VAL A 89 -8.58 -15.06 0.56
N PRO A 90 -7.39 -15.40 1.08
CA PRO A 90 -6.76 -14.63 2.17
C PRO A 90 -6.50 -13.17 1.80
N ARG A 91 -6.04 -12.90 0.57
CA ARG A 91 -5.79 -11.54 0.07
C ARG A 91 -7.10 -10.74 -0.03
N GLN A 92 -8.15 -11.34 -0.58
CA GLN A 92 -9.47 -10.71 -0.66
C GLN A 92 -10.00 -10.33 0.74
N LYS A 93 -9.90 -11.25 1.70
CA LYS A 93 -10.29 -11.00 3.10
C LYS A 93 -9.45 -9.90 3.76
N LEU A 94 -8.14 -9.87 3.52
CA LEU A 94 -7.27 -8.79 3.98
C LEU A 94 -7.72 -7.44 3.40
N ASN A 95 -8.02 -7.39 2.11
CA ASN A 95 -8.49 -6.17 1.45
C ASN A 95 -9.83 -5.69 2.00
N GLU A 96 -10.76 -6.59 2.32
CA GLU A 96 -12.01 -6.25 3.00
C GLU A 96 -11.74 -5.60 4.37
N LEU A 97 -10.84 -6.16 5.17
CA LEU A 97 -10.46 -5.60 6.47
C LEU A 97 -9.84 -4.20 6.33
N ILE A 98 -8.97 -4.01 5.34
CA ILE A 98 -8.36 -2.70 5.03
C ILE A 98 -9.43 -1.69 4.64
N ARG A 99 -10.34 -2.05 3.72
CA ARG A 99 -11.43 -1.18 3.25
C ARG A 99 -12.34 -0.76 4.39
N ASN A 100 -12.80 -1.72 5.20
CA ASN A 100 -13.70 -1.46 6.32
C ASN A 100 -13.05 -0.52 7.35
N THR A 101 -11.77 -0.74 7.65
CA THR A 101 -11.02 0.09 8.61
C THR A 101 -10.83 1.52 8.11
N ALA A 102 -10.55 1.69 6.82
CA ALA A 102 -10.41 3.02 6.24
C ALA A 102 -11.74 3.77 6.14
N LYS A 103 -12.85 3.07 5.89
CA LYS A 103 -14.19 3.65 5.77
C LYS A 103 -14.63 4.37 7.05
N ASP A 104 -14.30 3.82 8.21
CA ASP A 104 -14.73 4.33 9.51
C ASP A 104 -13.70 5.27 10.18
N SER A 105 -12.66 5.69 9.44
CA SER A 105 -11.52 6.45 9.97
C SER A 105 -11.46 7.88 9.44
N ASP A 106 -11.08 8.82 10.32
CA ASP A 106 -10.83 10.23 9.99
C ASP A 106 -9.35 10.52 9.59
N TYR A 107 -8.44 9.60 9.87
CA TYR A 107 -7.00 9.73 9.64
C TYR A 107 -6.44 8.77 8.59
N ILE A 108 -7.20 7.76 8.19
CA ILE A 108 -6.83 6.82 7.12
C ILE A 108 -7.54 7.23 5.82
N THR A 109 -6.79 7.34 4.73
CA THR A 109 -7.30 7.44 3.36
C THR A 109 -7.07 6.11 2.67
N LEU A 110 -8.11 5.54 2.05
CA LEU A 110 -7.99 4.33 1.24
C LEU A 110 -7.54 4.69 -0.18
N LEU A 111 -6.53 3.98 -0.70
CA LEU A 111 -6.25 3.87 -2.13
C LEU A 111 -6.51 2.42 -2.54
N ASP A 112 -7.62 2.17 -3.24
CA ASP A 112 -8.04 0.81 -3.60
C ASP A 112 -7.27 0.30 -4.84
N THR A 113 -5.98 0.03 -4.64
CA THR A 113 -5.02 -0.42 -5.64
C THR A 113 -5.44 -1.69 -6.36
N GLU A 114 -6.12 -2.64 -5.71
CA GLU A 114 -6.71 -3.82 -6.35
C GLU A 114 -7.61 -3.43 -7.54
N LYS A 115 -8.40 -2.36 -7.41
CA LYS A 115 -9.30 -1.91 -8.48
C LYS A 115 -8.62 -1.01 -9.49
N LEU A 116 -7.61 -0.25 -9.07
CA LEU A 116 -6.92 0.76 -9.89
C LEU A 116 -5.78 0.15 -10.73
N LEU A 117 -5.26 -0.99 -10.30
CA LEU A 117 -4.18 -1.76 -10.94
C LEU A 117 -4.58 -3.25 -10.97
N PRO A 118 -5.65 -3.62 -11.70
CA PRO A 118 -6.04 -5.02 -11.81
C PRO A 118 -4.96 -5.84 -12.52
N TYR A 119 -4.81 -7.10 -12.12
CA TYR A 119 -4.00 -8.05 -12.87
C TYR A 119 -4.72 -8.38 -14.20
N PRO A 120 -4.04 -8.42 -15.35
CA PRO A 120 -4.68 -8.68 -16.64
C PRO A 120 -5.38 -10.06 -16.66
N VAL A 121 -6.49 -10.19 -17.39
CA VAL A 121 -7.11 -11.50 -17.68
C VAL A 121 -6.18 -12.34 -18.54
N SER A 122 -5.65 -11.74 -19.59
CA SER A 122 -4.53 -12.25 -20.38
C SER A 122 -3.85 -11.08 -21.10
N PRO A 123 -2.61 -11.24 -21.58
CA PRO A 123 -1.95 -10.22 -22.39
C PRO A 123 -2.74 -9.83 -23.65
N ASP A 124 -3.48 -10.77 -24.25
CA ASP A 124 -4.28 -10.52 -25.45
C ASP A 124 -5.60 -9.80 -25.14
N ALA A 125 -6.22 -10.11 -24.00
CA ALA A 125 -7.49 -9.51 -23.59
C ALA A 125 -7.30 -8.10 -23.01
N ASP A 126 -6.24 -7.90 -22.21
CA ASP A 126 -5.95 -6.67 -21.50
C ASP A 126 -4.50 -6.19 -21.74
N PRO A 127 -4.12 -5.85 -22.98
CA PRO A 127 -2.73 -5.54 -23.33
C PRO A 127 -2.17 -4.34 -22.55
N GLU A 128 -2.97 -3.30 -22.29
CA GLU A 128 -2.53 -2.14 -21.50
C GLU A 128 -2.24 -2.50 -20.04
N ALA A 129 -3.08 -3.34 -19.43
CA ALA A 129 -2.84 -3.83 -18.08
C ALA A 129 -1.60 -4.72 -18.05
N ALA A 130 -1.43 -5.61 -19.03
CA ALA A 130 -0.30 -6.51 -19.11
C ALA A 130 1.06 -5.80 -19.18
N LEU A 131 1.14 -4.61 -19.79
CA LEU A 131 2.37 -3.82 -19.80
C LEU A 131 2.79 -3.30 -18.42
N LEU A 132 1.87 -3.27 -17.44
CA LEU A 132 2.15 -2.81 -16.08
C LEU A 132 2.75 -3.89 -15.18
N TRP A 133 2.75 -5.16 -15.62
CA TRP A 133 3.16 -6.32 -14.83
C TRP A 133 4.39 -7.01 -15.44
N ASP A 134 5.34 -7.42 -14.59
CA ASP A 134 6.63 -7.99 -15.02
C ASP A 134 6.60 -9.53 -14.99
N ASP A 135 6.56 -10.11 -13.79
CA ASP A 135 6.72 -11.55 -13.56
C ASP A 135 5.45 -12.23 -13.01
N GLY A 136 4.34 -11.51 -12.97
CA GLY A 136 3.09 -11.99 -12.39
C GLY A 136 2.89 -11.61 -10.91
N LEU A 137 3.87 -10.95 -10.29
CA LEU A 137 3.82 -10.47 -8.91
C LEU A 137 4.22 -8.99 -8.80
N HIS A 138 5.26 -8.61 -9.54
CA HIS A 138 5.81 -7.27 -9.52
C HIS A 138 5.28 -6.42 -10.67
N LEU A 139 5.19 -5.12 -10.41
CA LEU A 139 4.92 -4.13 -11.46
C LEU A 139 6.19 -3.89 -12.28
N THR A 140 6.03 -3.57 -13.56
CA THR A 140 7.12 -3.01 -14.38
C THR A 140 7.47 -1.60 -13.92
N PRO A 141 8.56 -0.98 -14.40
CA PRO A 141 8.82 0.45 -14.17
C PRO A 141 7.61 1.33 -14.52
N MET A 142 6.93 1.04 -15.63
CA MET A 142 5.72 1.76 -16.03
C MET A 142 4.55 1.52 -15.06
N GLY A 143 4.42 0.30 -14.53
CA GLY A 143 3.45 -0.01 -13.47
C GLY A 143 3.73 0.78 -12.19
N TYR A 144 4.99 0.90 -11.79
CA TYR A 144 5.39 1.72 -10.65
C TYR A 144 5.19 3.22 -10.88
N ASP A 145 5.44 3.73 -12.10
CA ASP A 145 5.11 5.12 -12.47
C ASP A 145 3.61 5.40 -12.32
N LYS A 146 2.75 4.48 -12.78
CA LYS A 146 1.30 4.58 -12.61
C LYS A 146 0.90 4.54 -11.14
N LEU A 147 1.47 3.64 -10.33
CA LEU A 147 1.23 3.59 -8.89
C LEU A 147 1.64 4.89 -8.20
N GLY A 148 2.82 5.43 -8.54
CA GLY A 148 3.30 6.71 -8.03
C GLY A 148 2.34 7.86 -8.35
N HIS A 149 1.83 7.91 -9.59
CA HIS A 149 0.82 8.88 -9.99
C HIS A 149 -0.48 8.74 -9.19
N LEU A 150 -0.97 7.50 -8.99
CA LEU A 150 -2.18 7.24 -8.18
C LEU A 150 -2.00 7.67 -6.72
N VAL A 151 -0.83 7.41 -6.13
CA VAL A 151 -0.48 7.87 -4.78
C VAL A 151 -0.44 9.39 -4.72
N PHE A 152 0.21 10.04 -5.69
CA PHE A 152 0.24 11.50 -5.78
C PHE A 152 -1.18 12.08 -5.86
N GLU A 153 -2.01 11.57 -6.77
CA GLU A 153 -3.40 12.02 -6.95
C GLU A 153 -4.24 11.84 -5.68
N ALA A 154 -4.02 10.76 -4.93
CA ALA A 154 -4.70 10.52 -3.66
C ALA A 154 -4.28 11.49 -2.55
N LEU A 155 -3.05 12.01 -2.63
CA LEU A 155 -2.45 12.86 -1.60
C LEU A 155 -2.42 14.35 -1.96
N LYS A 156 -2.49 14.74 -3.24
CA LYS A 156 -2.21 16.11 -3.69
C LYS A 156 -3.01 17.20 -2.98
N ASN A 157 -4.27 16.94 -2.61
CA ASN A 157 -5.12 17.90 -1.90
C ASN A 157 -4.96 17.84 -0.36
N LYS A 158 -4.14 16.91 0.12
CA LYS A 158 -3.79 16.68 1.53
C LYS A 158 -2.35 17.10 1.83
N LEU A 159 -1.52 17.20 0.80
CA LEU A 159 -0.22 17.83 0.85
C LEU A 159 -0.46 19.34 0.84
N GLU A 160 -0.13 20.02 1.93
CA GLU A 160 -0.09 21.48 1.95
C GLU A 160 0.93 21.92 0.90
N VAL A 161 0.45 22.48 -0.21
CA VAL A 161 1.30 23.22 -1.15
C VAL A 161 1.17 24.70 -0.75
N PRO A 162 2.28 25.36 -0.36
CA PRO A 162 2.27 26.79 -0.06
C PRO A 162 1.68 27.65 -1.19
#